data_AF-A0AA34TSM9-F1
#
_entry.id   AF-A0AA34TSM9-F1
#
_cell.length_a   1.000
_cell.length_b   1.000
_cell.length_c   1.000
_cell.angle_alpha   90.00
_cell.angle_beta   90.00
_cell.angle_gamma   90.00
#
_symmetry.space_group_name_H-M   'P 1'
#
loop_
_entity.id
_entity.type
_entity.pdbx_description
1 polymer ?
#
loop_
_entity_poly.entity_id
_entity_poly.type
_entity_poly.pdbx_seq_one_letter_code
_entity_poly.pdbx_strand_id
1 'polypeptide(L)'
;MEWLRQLAISGVEAGWLSDSFMYAFMVNALVAALLLGPLLGGLGTLVIAKRLAFFSEAVGHAALTGIAIGVLLGEPPENPIIGLFSFCMIFALLLHFVRNRTNVHTIP
;
A
#
# COMPACT_ATOMS: atom_id res chain seq x y z
N MET A 1 -3.42 12.11 -16.49
CA MET A 1 -1.99 11.78 -16.27
C MET A 1 -1.11 12.23 -17.44
N GLU A 2 -1.70 12.55 -18.59
CA GLU A 2 -1.01 13.06 -19.77
C GLU A 2 -0.21 14.35 -19.54
N TRP A 3 -0.71 15.29 -18.74
CA TRP A 3 -0.01 16.56 -18.47
C TRP A 3 1.37 16.34 -17.80
N LEU A 4 1.46 15.41 -16.84
CA LEU A 4 2.72 15.12 -16.14
C LEU A 4 3.73 14.39 -17.04
N ARG A 5 3.20 13.57 -17.97
CA ARG A 5 4.00 12.95 -19.03
C ARG A 5 4.46 13.95 -20.07
N GLN A 6 3.61 14.90 -20.48
CA GLN A 6 3.98 15.97 -21.42
C GLN A 6 5.09 16.85 -20.84
N LEU A 7 5.03 17.17 -19.53
CA LEU A 7 6.12 17.86 -18.85
C LEU A 7 7.42 17.02 -18.80
N ALA A 8 7.32 15.72 -18.47
CA ALA A 8 8.47 14.83 -18.45
C ALA A 8 9.13 14.71 -19.85
N ILE A 9 8.34 14.59 -20.91
CA ILE A 9 8.81 14.52 -22.30
C ILE A 9 9.46 15.84 -22.73
N SER A 10 8.89 17.00 -22.36
CA SER A 10 9.50 18.31 -22.64
C SER A 10 10.85 18.51 -21.95
N GLY A 11 11.06 17.90 -20.78
CA GLY A 11 12.36 17.92 -20.07
C GLY A 11 13.41 16.98 -20.66
N VAL A 12 12.98 15.89 -21.30
CA VAL A 12 13.85 15.00 -22.11
C VAL A 12 14.26 15.70 -23.40
N GLU A 13 13.34 16.37 -24.10
CA GLU A 13 13.63 17.18 -25.30
C GLU A 13 14.58 18.36 -25.03
N ALA A 14 14.53 18.93 -23.82
CA ALA A 14 15.47 19.98 -23.39
C ALA A 14 16.88 19.45 -23.07
N GLY A 15 17.08 18.12 -23.02
CA GLY A 15 18.36 17.47 -22.67
C GLY A 15 18.67 17.40 -21.17
N TRP A 16 17.68 17.67 -20.30
CA TRP A 16 17.85 17.67 -18.85
C TRP A 16 17.60 16.29 -18.22
N LEU A 17 16.87 15.40 -18.91
CA LEU A 17 16.53 14.05 -18.43
C LEU A 17 16.95 12.98 -19.44
N SER A 18 17.40 11.83 -18.93
CA SER A 18 17.74 10.63 -19.71
C SER A 18 16.51 10.02 -20.39
N ASP A 19 16.67 9.43 -21.58
CA ASP A 19 15.63 8.78 -22.41
C ASP A 19 14.72 7.81 -21.64
N SER A 20 15.15 7.26 -20.50
CA SER A 20 14.35 6.39 -19.65
C SER A 20 13.07 7.06 -19.09
N PHE A 21 13.01 8.39 -19.00
CA PHE A 21 11.81 9.13 -18.57
C PHE A 21 10.72 9.23 -19.64
N MET A 22 11.03 8.85 -20.88
CA MET A 22 10.04 8.77 -21.96
C MET A 22 9.05 7.61 -21.73
N TYR A 23 9.45 6.59 -20.96
CA TYR A 23 8.57 5.48 -20.60
C TYR A 23 7.52 5.92 -19.56
N ALA A 24 6.27 5.74 -19.98
CA ALA A 24 5.06 5.64 -19.16
C ALA A 24 5.25 5.14 -17.73
N PHE A 25 5.97 4.03 -17.62
CA PHE A 25 6.20 3.30 -16.39
C PHE A 25 7.11 4.07 -15.42
N MET A 26 8.17 4.72 -15.93
CA MET A 26 9.14 5.45 -15.11
C MET A 26 8.47 6.63 -14.39
N VAL A 27 7.68 7.43 -15.13
CA VAL A 27 6.94 8.57 -14.55
C VAL A 27 5.94 8.09 -13.49
N ASN A 28 5.20 7.01 -13.79
CA ASN A 28 4.23 6.47 -12.84
C ASN A 28 4.90 5.86 -11.60
N ALA A 29 6.06 5.19 -11.76
CA ALA A 29 6.83 4.62 -10.66
C ALA A 29 7.43 5.72 -9.77
N LEU A 30 7.93 6.81 -10.34
CA LEU A 30 8.43 7.95 -9.58
C LEU A 30 7.33 8.62 -8.75
N VAL A 31 6.16 8.86 -9.36
CA VAL A 31 4.99 9.40 -8.66
C VAL A 31 4.52 8.45 -7.56
N ALA A 32 4.44 7.15 -7.86
CA ALA A 32 4.06 6.14 -6.88
C ALA A 32 5.06 6.10 -5.71
N ALA A 33 6.36 6.09 -5.96
CA ALA A 33 7.40 6.10 -4.93
C ALA A 33 7.39 7.38 -4.08
N LEU A 34 7.16 8.54 -4.70
CA LEU A 34 7.07 9.82 -4.00
C LEU A 34 5.84 9.89 -3.07
N LEU A 35 4.73 9.24 -3.44
CA LEU A 35 3.54 9.16 -2.60
C LEU A 35 3.66 8.06 -1.54
N LEU A 36 4.09 6.85 -1.94
CA LEU A 36 4.24 5.69 -1.05
C LEU A 36 5.34 5.89 -0.01
N GLY A 37 6.45 6.56 -0.34
CA GLY A 37 7.57 6.79 0.58
C GLY A 37 7.15 7.45 1.90
N PRO A 38 6.58 8.67 1.89
CA PRO A 38 6.11 9.33 3.11
C PRO A 38 4.92 8.60 3.74
N LEU A 39 4.03 7.97 2.95
CA LEU A 39 2.94 7.15 3.49
C LEU A 39 3.46 5.96 4.32
N LEU A 40 4.36 5.16 3.76
CA LEU A 40 4.97 4.01 4.42
C LEU A 40 5.86 4.45 5.58
N GLY A 41 6.59 5.57 5.43
CA GLY A 41 7.38 6.18 6.51
C GLY A 41 6.51 6.60 7.70
N GLY A 42 5.38 7.27 7.45
CA GLY A 42 4.43 7.68 8.48
C GLY A 42 3.70 6.51 9.13
N LEU A 43 3.29 5.52 8.34
CA LEU A 43 2.69 4.29 8.88
C LEU A 43 3.68 3.51 9.75
N GLY A 44 4.96 3.45 9.36
CA GLY A 44 6.01 2.79 10.13
C GLY A 44 6.21 3.40 11.51
N THR A 45 6.22 4.72 11.63
CA THR A 45 6.36 5.39 12.94
C THR A 45 5.16 5.15 13.85
N LEU A 46 3.93 5.15 13.30
CA LEU A 46 2.71 4.80 14.04
C LEU A 46 2.69 3.34 14.50
N VAL A 47 3.18 2.43 13.66
CA VAL A 47 3.31 1.00 13.96
C VAL A 47 4.27 0.77 15.15
N ILE A 48 5.41 1.47 15.16
CA ILE A 48 6.38 1.41 16.26
C ILE A 48 5.78 2.00 17.55
N ALA A 49 5.15 3.18 17.49
CA ALA A 49 4.56 3.86 18.64
C ALA A 49 3.44 3.05 19.31
N LYS A 50 2.64 2.31 18.54
CA LYS A 50 1.56 1.45 19.06
C LYS A 50 2.00 0.01 19.36
N ARG A 51 3.31 -0.29 19.37
CA ARG A 51 3.88 -1.66 19.52
C ARG A 51 3.21 -2.69 18.59
N LEU A 52 2.84 -2.26 17.39
CA LEU A 52 2.18 -3.05 16.38
C LEU A 52 3.16 -3.56 15.32
N ALA A 53 4.44 -3.80 15.64
CA ALA A 53 5.48 -4.09 14.65
C ALA A 53 5.09 -5.21 13.66
N PHE A 54 4.36 -6.23 14.13
CA PHE A 54 3.86 -7.34 13.31
C PHE A 54 2.62 -7.02 12.45
N PHE A 55 1.99 -5.87 12.64
CA PHE A 55 0.78 -5.47 11.92
C PHE A 55 1.04 -5.25 10.43
N SER A 56 2.17 -4.63 10.08
CA SER A 56 2.52 -4.36 8.67
C SER A 56 2.72 -5.65 7.87
N GLU A 57 3.44 -6.62 8.45
CA GLU A 57 3.69 -7.93 7.85
C GLU A 57 2.40 -8.76 7.76
N ALA A 58 1.59 -8.76 8.83
CA ALA A 58 0.33 -9.48 8.87
C ALA A 58 -0.71 -8.91 7.89
N VAL A 59 -0.80 -7.59 7.75
CA VAL A 59 -1.67 -6.93 6.76
C VAL A 59 -1.20 -7.20 5.33
N GLY A 60 0.11 -7.26 5.08
CA GLY A 60 0.67 -7.64 3.77
C GLY A 60 0.24 -9.05 3.35
N HIS A 61 0.39 -10.03 4.24
CA HIS A 61 -0.09 -11.40 3.99
C HIS A 61 -1.61 -11.47 3.85
N ALA A 62 -2.35 -10.74 4.69
CA ALA A 62 -3.81 -10.67 4.62
C ALA A 62 -4.31 -10.06 3.29
N ALA A 63 -3.61 -9.05 2.77
CA ALA A 63 -3.94 -8.43 1.48
C ALA A 63 -3.75 -9.41 0.32
N LEU A 64 -2.63 -10.16 0.30
CA LEU A 64 -2.37 -11.18 -0.72
C LEU A 64 -3.43 -12.29 -0.69
N THR A 65 -3.78 -12.79 0.50
CA THR A 65 -4.84 -13.80 0.64
C THR A 65 -6.21 -13.24 0.28
N GLY A 66 -6.49 -11.97 0.59
CA GLY A 66 -7.74 -11.29 0.23
C GLY A 66 -7.91 -11.13 -1.28
N ILE A 67 -6.84 -10.80 -2.01
CA ILE A 67 -6.84 -10.77 -3.48
C ILE A 67 -7.07 -12.18 -4.02
N ALA A 68 -6.35 -13.18 -3.52
CA ALA A 68 -6.48 -14.56 -3.98
C ALA A 68 -7.90 -15.10 -3.77
N ILE A 69 -8.49 -14.85 -2.61
CA ILE A 69 -9.88 -15.23 -2.31
C ILE A 69 -10.88 -14.43 -3.16
N GLY A 70 -10.65 -13.11 -3.34
CA GLY A 70 -11.49 -12.27 -4.18
C GLY A 70 -11.57 -12.75 -5.63
N VAL A 71 -10.42 -13.12 -6.21
CA VAL A 71 -10.36 -13.69 -7.56
C VAL A 71 -11.05 -15.06 -7.62
N LEU A 72 -10.90 -15.92 -6.60
CA LEU A 72 -11.55 -17.23 -6.55
C LEU A 72 -13.08 -17.16 -6.43
N LEU A 73 -13.63 -16.11 -5.80
CA LEU A 73 -15.08 -15.90 -5.68
C LEU A 73 -15.75 -15.44 -7.00
N GLY A 74 -14.98 -15.26 -8.08
CA GLY A 74 -15.51 -14.91 -9.39
C GLY A 74 -15.70 -13.41 -9.61
N GLU A 75 -15.07 -12.56 -8.80
CA GLU A 75 -14.98 -11.13 -9.08
C GLU A 75 -14.10 -10.86 -10.30
N PRO A 76 -14.34 -9.76 -11.04
CA PRO A 76 -13.49 -9.37 -12.16
C PRO A 76 -12.02 -9.31 -11.70
N PRO A 77 -11.09 -10.07 -12.33
CA PRO A 77 -9.68 -10.13 -11.93
C PRO A 77 -8.95 -8.79 -12.14
N GLU A 78 -9.60 -7.88 -12.88
CA GLU A 78 -9.16 -6.51 -13.12
C GLU A 78 -9.26 -5.63 -11.87
N ASN A 79 -10.19 -5.96 -10.95
CA ASN A 79 -10.46 -5.16 -9.77
C ASN A 79 -11.09 -5.98 -8.63
N PRO A 80 -10.35 -6.92 -8.00
CA PRO A 80 -10.80 -7.68 -6.82
C PRO A 80 -10.78 -6.84 -5.55
N ILE A 81 -11.34 -5.63 -5.62
CA ILE A 81 -11.35 -4.62 -4.54
C ILE A 81 -12.26 -5.08 -3.41
N ILE A 82 -13.37 -5.75 -3.70
CA ILE A 82 -14.34 -6.16 -2.69
C ILE A 82 -13.77 -7.34 -1.87
N GLY A 83 -13.19 -8.35 -2.53
CA GLY A 83 -12.50 -9.45 -1.86
C GLY A 83 -11.31 -9.01 -1.00
N LEU A 84 -10.45 -8.14 -1.55
CA LEU A 84 -9.36 -7.51 -0.80
C LEU A 84 -9.89 -6.74 0.43
N PHE A 85 -10.85 -5.84 0.23
CA PHE A 85 -11.35 -4.97 1.27
C PHE A 85 -12.08 -5.75 2.37
N SER A 86 -12.92 -6.71 1.99
CA SER A 86 -13.67 -7.56 2.91
C SER A 86 -12.72 -8.39 3.80
N PHE A 87 -11.73 -9.05 3.20
CA PHE A 87 -10.78 -9.86 3.96
C PHE A 87 -9.90 -9.00 4.90
N CYS A 88 -9.37 -7.87 4.40
CA CYS A 88 -8.62 -6.92 5.22
C CYS A 88 -9.46 -6.33 6.36
N MET A 89 -10.75 -6.05 6.14
CA MET A 89 -11.67 -5.54 7.16
C MET A 89 -11.87 -6.56 8.28
N ILE A 90 -12.12 -7.83 7.94
CA ILE A 90 -12.27 -8.91 8.91
C ILE A 90 -10.97 -9.08 9.73
N PHE A 91 -9.82 -9.04 9.05
CA PHE A 91 -8.52 -9.16 9.70
C PHE A 91 -8.24 -7.99 10.66
N ALA A 92 -8.56 -6.76 10.25
CA ALA A 92 -8.43 -5.58 11.10
C ALA A 92 -9.33 -5.66 12.34
N LEU A 93 -10.58 -6.12 12.19
CA LEU A 93 -11.50 -6.38 13.29
C LEU A 93 -10.96 -7.44 14.26
N LEU A 94 -10.37 -8.51 13.73
CA LEU A 94 -9.75 -9.57 14.53
C LEU A 94 -8.58 -9.02 15.35
N LEU A 95 -7.70 -8.23 14.73
CA LEU A 95 -6.58 -7.59 15.44
C LEU A 95 -7.05 -6.57 16.47
N HIS A 96 -8.12 -5.83 16.19
CA HIS A 96 -8.75 -4.95 17.17
C HIS A 96 -9.30 -5.73 18.36
N PHE A 97 -9.99 -6.84 18.13
CA PHE A 97 -10.52 -7.71 19.18
C PHE A 97 -9.41 -8.35 20.02
N VAL A 98 -8.36 -8.88 19.39
CA VAL A 98 -7.20 -9.46 20.08
C VAL A 98 -6.52 -8.39 20.95
N ARG A 99 -6.31 -7.19 20.42
CA ARG A 99 -5.73 -6.09 21.19
C ARG A 99 -6.59 -5.64 22.36
N ASN A 100 -7.92 -5.66 22.21
CA ASN A 100 -8.83 -5.32 23.31
C ASN A 100 -8.82 -6.39 24.42
N ARG A 101 -8.38 -7.63 24.12
CA ARG A 101 -8.26 -8.73 25.09
C ARG A 101 -6.90 -8.77 25.80
N THR A 102 -5.83 -8.28 25.18
CA THR A 102 -4.52 -8.14 25.84
C THR A 102 -4.37 -6.77 26.52
N ASN A 103 -5.17 -6.58 27.58
CA ASN A 103 -4.79 -5.65 28.64
C ASN A 103 -3.63 -6.30 29.42
N VAL A 104 -2.40 -6.12 28.94
CA VAL A 104 -1.20 -6.37 29.76
C VAL A 104 -1.11 -5.27 30.80
N HIS A 105 -1.96 -5.41 31.82
CA HIS A 105 -1.85 -4.73 33.09
C HIS A 105 -0.62 -5.32 33.80
N THR A 106 0.55 -4.76 33.55
CA THR A 106 1.67 -4.91 34.46
C THR A 106 1.91 -3.54 35.10
N ILE A 107 1.26 -3.36 36.26
CA ILE A 107 1.54 -2.29 37.24
C ILE A 107 2.83 -2.67 37.97
N PRO A 108 3.46 -1.75 38.72
CA PRO A 108 4.07 -0.47 38.36
C PRO A 108 5.59 -0.60 38.08
#